data_AF-A0A8S4H082-F1
#
_entry.id   AF-A0A8S4H082-F1
#
_cell.length_a   1.000
_cell.length_b   1.000
_cell.length_c   1.000
_cell.angle_alpha   90.00
_cell.angle_beta   90.00
_cell.angle_gamma   90.00
#
_symmetry.space_group_name_H-M   'P 1'
#
loop_
_entity.id
_entity.type
_entity.pdbx_description
1 polymer ?
#
loop_
_entity_poly.entity_id
_entity_poly.type
_entity_poly.pdbx_seq_one_letter_code
_entity_poly.pdbx_strand_id
1 'polypeptide(L)'
;MTAPSDPSVLEAEAGRLSNSISHLERSIREIKQAIAEEGPCVEYKEAVGENIVLIAKQKAALAAIEEQIRKAKGADAPIEPQGMEVDGSAEDPHARGDRQPQHGAAPPQGGAGGEGAWM
;
A
#
# COMPACT_ATOMS: atom_id res chain seq x y z
N MET A 1 17.17 20.30 18.70
CA MET A 1 17.87 19.41 17.74
C MET A 1 17.32 19.75 16.36
N THR A 2 18.10 20.46 15.54
CA THR A 2 17.77 20.73 14.15
C THR A 2 17.88 19.41 13.39
N ALA A 3 16.78 18.95 12.76
CA ALA A 3 16.82 17.77 11.91
C ALA A 3 17.84 17.99 10.77
N PRO A 4 18.54 16.95 10.31
CA PRO A 4 19.42 17.08 9.15
C PRO A 4 18.56 17.44 7.93
N SER A 5 18.64 18.69 7.48
CA SER A 5 17.91 19.20 6.31
C SER A 5 18.63 18.94 4.99
N ASP A 6 19.83 18.36 5.03
CA ASP A 6 20.60 18.06 3.82
C ASP A 6 19.95 16.90 3.05
N PRO A 7 19.51 17.11 1.80
CA PRO A 7 18.90 16.07 0.97
C PRO A 7 19.76 14.82 0.86
N SER A 8 21.09 14.95 0.83
CA SER A 8 22.00 13.80 0.72
C SER A 8 22.01 12.91 1.96
N VAL A 9 21.89 13.51 3.15
CA VAL A 9 21.79 12.78 4.42
C VAL A 9 20.44 12.07 4.53
N LEU A 10 19.37 12.73 4.08
CA LEU A 10 18.03 12.15 4.03
C LEU A 10 17.96 10.97 3.05
N GLU A 11 18.58 11.08 1.87
CA GLU A 11 18.66 9.99 0.89
C GLU A 11 19.44 8.78 1.42
N ALA A 12 20.57 9.03 2.10
CA ALA A 12 21.34 7.96 2.73
C ALA A 12 20.52 7.24 3.81
N GLU A 13 19.76 7.97 4.62
CA GLU A 13 18.87 7.39 5.62
C GLU A 13 17.71 6.61 4.99
N ALA A 14 17.09 7.14 3.94
CA ALA A 14 16.07 6.43 3.16
C ALA A 14 16.61 5.10 2.62
N GLY A 15 17.84 5.11 2.08
CA GLY A 15 18.53 3.89 1.63
C GLY A 15 18.77 2.88 2.74
N ARG A 16 19.20 3.33 3.93
CA ARG A 16 19.37 2.45 5.10
C ARG A 16 18.06 1.81 5.54
N LEU A 17 17.00 2.60 5.67
CA LEU A 17 15.67 2.10 6.05
C LEU A 17 15.13 1.11 5.02
N SER A 18 15.24 1.43 3.74
CA SER A 18 14.82 0.53 2.64
C SER A 18 15.55 -0.82 2.69
N ASN A 19 16.87 -0.80 2.89
CA ASN A 19 17.64 -2.05 3.04
C ASN A 19 17.22 -2.85 4.29
N SER A 20 17.02 -2.17 5.43
CA SER A 20 16.53 -2.83 6.65
C SER A 20 15.16 -3.48 6.45
N ILE A 21 14.23 -2.80 5.77
CA ILE A 21 12.92 -3.36 5.43
C ILE A 21 13.08 -4.62 4.57
N SER A 22 13.94 -4.57 3.55
CA SER A 22 14.21 -5.71 2.67
C SER A 22 14.72 -6.93 3.45
N HIS A 23 15.63 -6.71 4.40
CA HIS A 23 16.13 -7.76 5.28
C HIS A 23 15.03 -8.35 6.18
N LEU A 24 14.17 -7.52 6.77
CA LEU A 24 13.06 -7.99 7.60
C LEU A 24 12.03 -8.78 6.78
N GLU A 25 11.71 -8.32 5.57
CA GLU A 25 10.80 -9.02 4.66
C GLU A 25 11.36 -10.38 4.22
N ARG A 26 12.68 -10.46 3.99
CA ARG A 26 13.37 -11.73 3.74
C ARG A 26 13.31 -12.65 4.96
N SER A 27 13.60 -12.15 6.15
CA SER A 27 13.54 -12.92 7.39
C SER A 27 12.13 -13.49 7.63
N ILE A 28 11.07 -12.71 7.38
CA ILE A 28 9.68 -13.20 7.47
C ILE A 28 9.44 -14.37 6.49
N ARG A 29 9.96 -14.30 5.26
CA ARG A 29 9.81 -15.41 4.30
C ARG A 29 10.52 -16.67 4.78
N GLU A 30 11.73 -16.53 5.32
CA GLU A 30 12.52 -17.65 5.85
C GLU A 30 11.82 -18.29 7.07
N ILE A 31 11.29 -17.49 8.00
CA ILE A 31 10.53 -18.02 9.15
C ILE A 31 9.23 -18.70 8.70
N LYS A 32 8.52 -18.14 7.72
CA LYS A 32 7.32 -18.77 7.16
C LYS A 32 7.63 -20.12 6.50
N GLN A 33 8.80 -20.25 5.88
CA GLN A 33 9.26 -21.53 5.35
C GLN A 33 9.54 -22.53 6.49
N ALA A 34 10.24 -22.11 7.55
CA ALA A 34 10.47 -22.96 8.72
C ALA A 34 9.15 -23.42 9.38
N ILE A 35 8.15 -22.54 9.49
CA ILE A 35 6.79 -22.91 9.95
C ILE A 35 6.16 -23.99 9.06
N ALA A 36 6.38 -23.94 7.74
CA ALA A 36 5.82 -24.91 6.81
C ALA A 36 6.53 -26.28 6.89
N GLU A 37 7.83 -26.29 7.20
CA GLU A 37 8.65 -27.51 7.29
C GLU A 37 8.55 -28.19 8.67
N GLU A 38 8.58 -27.40 9.75
CA GLU A 38 8.69 -27.88 11.13
C GLU A 38 7.38 -27.77 11.92
N GLY A 39 6.42 -27.01 11.40
CA GLY A 39 5.15 -26.71 12.05
C GLY A 39 5.17 -25.38 12.83
N PRO A 40 4.00 -24.85 13.19
CA PRO A 40 3.89 -23.57 13.88
C PRO A 40 4.27 -23.67 15.36
N CYS A 41 5.24 -22.87 15.81
CA CYS A 41 5.52 -22.64 17.23
C CYS A 41 5.25 -21.18 17.64
N VAL A 42 5.32 -20.90 18.95
CA VAL A 42 5.04 -19.57 19.50
C VAL A 42 6.13 -18.59 19.09
N GLU A 43 7.39 -19.03 19.15
CA GLU A 43 8.58 -18.25 18.83
C GLU A 43 8.57 -17.76 17.39
N TYR A 44 8.18 -18.61 16.43
CA TYR A 44 8.04 -18.21 15.03
C TYR A 44 6.92 -17.18 14.82
N LYS A 45 5.80 -17.30 15.55
CA LYS A 45 4.69 -16.33 15.46
C LYS A 45 5.10 -14.98 16.04
N GLU A 46 5.78 -14.98 17.18
CA GLU A 46 6.29 -13.78 17.83
C GLU A 46 7.32 -13.07 16.93
N ALA A 47 8.31 -13.81 16.41
CA ALA A 47 9.33 -13.25 15.51
C ALA A 47 8.73 -12.62 14.24
N VAL A 48 7.73 -13.27 13.63
CA VAL A 48 7.01 -12.69 12.48
C VAL A 48 6.24 -11.44 12.89
N GLY A 49 5.55 -11.47 14.04
CA GLY A 49 4.80 -10.33 14.57
C GLY A 49 5.69 -9.10 14.84
N GLU A 50 6.84 -9.31 15.50
CA GLU A 50 7.82 -8.27 15.77
C GLU A 50 8.37 -7.66 14.48
N ASN A 51 8.76 -8.51 13.51
CA ASN A 51 9.26 -8.05 12.22
C ASN A 51 8.21 -7.23 11.45
N ILE A 52 6.93 -7.60 11.49
CA ILE A 52 5.84 -6.84 10.86
C ILE A 52 5.72 -5.45 11.48
N VAL A 53 5.75 -5.36 12.82
CA VAL A 53 5.67 -4.07 13.53
C VAL A 53 6.87 -3.18 13.19
N LEU A 54 8.08 -3.76 13.14
CA LEU A 54 9.28 -3.03 12.76
C LEU A 54 9.21 -2.52 11.31
N ILE A 55 8.77 -3.34 10.36
CA ILE A 55 8.56 -2.93 8.97
C ILE A 55 7.57 -1.76 8.91
N ALA A 56 6.46 -1.82 9.63
CA ALA A 56 5.46 -0.75 9.62
C ALA A 56 6.03 0.59 10.13
N LYS A 57 6.80 0.56 11.23
CA LYS A 57 7.48 1.74 11.77
C LYS A 57 8.51 2.29 10.77
N GLN A 58 9.32 1.42 10.17
CA GLN A 58 10.33 1.84 9.20
C GLN A 58 9.71 2.39 7.91
N LYS A 59 8.62 1.81 7.42
CA LYS A 59 7.87 2.33 6.26
C LYS A 59 7.28 3.71 6.52
N ALA A 60 6.74 3.95 7.72
CA ALA A 60 6.24 5.26 8.11
C ALA A 60 7.37 6.31 8.18
N ALA A 61 8.53 5.93 8.74
CA ALA A 61 9.71 6.80 8.77
C ALA A 61 10.25 7.09 7.36
N LEU A 62 10.31 6.07 6.50
CA LEU A 62 10.74 6.21 5.10
C LEU A 62 9.84 7.20 4.35
N ALA A 63 8.52 7.06 4.44
CA ALA A 63 7.58 7.98 3.81
C ALA A 63 7.75 9.43 4.29
N ALA A 64 8.01 9.62 5.59
CA ALA A 64 8.28 10.95 6.14
C ALA A 64 9.59 11.56 5.64
N ILE A 65 10.62 10.74 5.38
CA ILE A 65 11.90 11.18 4.82
C ILE A 65 11.78 11.48 3.32
N GLU A 66 11.09 10.63 2.56
CA GLU A 66 10.81 10.84 1.14
C GLU A 66 10.06 12.15 0.90
N GLU A 67 9.10 12.47 1.77
CA GLU A 67 8.39 13.75 1.73
C GLU A 67 9.30 14.95 2.02
N GLN A 68 10.26 14.81 2.95
CA GLN A 68 11.25 15.86 3.23
C GLN A 68 12.20 16.06 2.05
N ILE A 69 12.67 14.98 1.42
CA ILE A 69 13.49 15.03 0.21
C ILE A 69 12.72 15.73 -0.92
N ARG A 70 11.44 15.38 -1.11
CA ARG A 70 10.57 16.00 -2.13
C ARG A 70 10.42 17.50 -1.89
N LYS A 71 10.18 17.94 -0.66
CA LYS A 71 10.10 19.37 -0.30
C LYS A 71 11.41 20.09 -0.54
N ALA A 72 12.53 19.49 -0.16
CA ALA A 72 13.85 20.08 -0.33
C ALA A 72 14.23 20.22 -1.82
N LYS A 73 13.86 19.25 -2.67
CA LYS A 73 14.08 19.30 -4.13
C LYS A 73 13.06 20.17 -4.87
N GLY A 74 11.82 20.26 -4.38
CA GLY A 74 10.74 21.05 -4.99
C GLY A 74 10.80 22.55 -4.66
N ALA A 75 11.56 22.96 -3.65
CA ALA A 75 11.80 24.36 -3.33
C ALA A 75 12.63 25.11 -4.41
N ASP A 76 13.20 24.40 -5.38
CA ASP A 76 13.97 24.95 -6.50
C ASP A 76 13.18 25.04 -7.83
N ALA A 77 11.89 24.68 -7.86
CA ALA A 77 11.05 24.89 -9.04
C ALA A 77 10.43 26.30 -8.98
N PRO A 78 10.76 27.22 -9.92
CA PRO A 78 10.02 28.47 -10.05
C PRO A 78 8.58 28.12 -10.38
N ILE A 79 7.65 28.47 -9.51
CA ILE A 79 6.24 28.44 -9.85
C ILE A 79 6.04 29.60 -10.84
N GLU A 80 6.07 29.32 -12.14
CA GLU A 80 5.52 30.25 -13.11
C GLU A 80 4.02 30.41 -12.79
N PRO A 81 3.54 31.63 -12.52
CA PRO A 81 2.13 31.84 -12.24
C PRO A 81 1.35 31.59 -13.54
N GLN A 82 0.66 30.45 -13.61
CA GLN A 82 -0.27 30.17 -14.71
C GLN A 82 -1.36 31.23 -14.69
N GLY A 83 -1.48 31.90 -15.84
CA GLY A 83 -2.40 32.97 -16.12
C GLY A 83 -3.84 32.62 -15.74
N MET A 84 -4.42 33.56 -15.04
CA MET A 84 -5.83 33.70 -14.74
C MET A 84 -6.58 33.97 -16.05
N GLU A 85 -7.33 33.00 -16.57
CA GLU A 85 -8.39 33.26 -17.56
C GLU A 85 -9.69 32.68 -17.02
N VAL A 86 -10.41 33.54 -16.31
CA VAL A 86 -11.83 33.37 -16.00
C VAL A 86 -12.58 33.93 -17.19
N ASP A 87 -13.21 33.09 -18.00
CA ASP A 87 -14.31 33.56 -18.85
C ASP A 87 -15.56 32.71 -18.60
N GLY A 88 -16.60 33.42 -18.18
CA GLY A 88 -17.86 32.85 -17.79
C GLY A 88 -18.75 32.64 -19.00
N SER A 89 -19.34 31.46 -19.09
CA SER A 89 -20.63 31.29 -19.76
C SER A 89 -21.50 30.36 -18.92
N ALA A 90 -22.37 31.01 -18.17
CA ALA A 90 -23.49 30.41 -17.49
C ALA A 90 -24.63 30.24 -18.50
N GLU A 91 -25.02 29.01 -18.84
CA GLU A 91 -26.37 28.69 -19.37
C GLU A 91 -26.83 27.29 -18.93
N ASP A 92 -27.66 27.31 -17.87
CA ASP A 92 -28.85 26.53 -17.47
C ASP A 92 -29.00 24.98 -17.67
N PRO A 93 -29.65 24.28 -16.72
CA PRO A 93 -29.65 22.82 -16.58
C PRO A 93 -31.01 22.19 -16.96
N HIS A 94 -31.08 21.41 -18.04
CA HIS A 94 -32.18 20.45 -18.21
C HIS A 94 -31.83 19.33 -19.20
N ALA A 95 -31.48 18.15 -18.67
CA ALA A 95 -31.74 16.89 -19.34
C ALA A 95 -31.99 15.80 -18.28
N ARG A 96 -33.28 15.63 -17.96
CA ARG A 96 -33.79 14.43 -17.29
C ARG A 96 -33.46 13.21 -18.15
N GLY A 97 -32.95 12.17 -17.52
CA GLY A 97 -32.72 10.87 -18.14
C GLY A 97 -32.78 9.79 -17.07
N ASP A 98 -34.01 9.41 -16.72
CA ASP A 98 -34.38 8.25 -15.93
C ASP A 98 -33.55 6.97 -16.24
N ARG A 99 -32.96 6.34 -15.22
CA ARG A 99 -33.32 4.98 -14.79
C ARG A 99 -32.40 4.46 -13.66
N GLN A 100 -33.07 4.11 -12.57
CA GLN A 100 -32.58 3.33 -11.44
C GLN A 100 -32.51 1.81 -11.80
N PRO A 101 -32.03 0.93 -10.89
CA PRO A 101 -31.13 -0.18 -11.16
C PRO A 101 -31.85 -1.51 -11.42
N GLN A 102 -31.19 -2.46 -12.07
CA GLN A 102 -31.67 -3.84 -12.16
C GLN A 102 -30.73 -4.77 -11.40
N HIS A 103 -31.31 -5.34 -10.35
CA HIS A 103 -30.84 -6.46 -9.57
C HIS A 103 -30.62 -7.72 -10.42
N GLY A 104 -29.65 -8.53 -10.00
CA GLY A 104 -29.86 -9.98 -9.87
C GLY A 104 -29.31 -10.87 -10.99
N ALA A 105 -28.27 -11.64 -10.65
CA ALA A 105 -28.26 -13.08 -10.90
C ALA A 105 -27.18 -13.74 -10.03
N ALA A 106 -27.63 -14.41 -8.97
CA ALA A 106 -26.85 -15.40 -8.23
C ALA A 106 -26.55 -16.63 -9.11
N PRO A 107 -25.53 -17.44 -8.76
CA PRO A 107 -25.18 -18.64 -9.52
C PRO A 107 -26.21 -19.76 -9.32
N PRO A 108 -26.47 -20.62 -10.33
CA PRO A 108 -27.24 -21.83 -10.09
C PRO A 108 -26.42 -22.84 -9.27
N GLN A 109 -26.85 -23.06 -8.02
CA GLN A 109 -26.69 -24.33 -7.33
C GLN A 109 -27.73 -25.33 -7.83
N GLY A 110 -27.30 -26.55 -8.08
CA GLY A 110 -28.11 -27.76 -8.21
C GLY A 110 -27.16 -28.91 -8.57
N GLY A 111 -26.95 -29.98 -7.81
CA GLY A 111 -27.76 -30.57 -6.73
C GLY A 111 -28.37 -31.90 -7.22
N ALA A 112 -28.08 -32.99 -6.49
CA ALA A 112 -28.51 -34.39 -6.65
C ALA A 112 -27.72 -35.19 -7.73
N GLY A 113 -26.97 -36.24 -7.38
CA GLY A 113 -27.43 -37.51 -6.77
C GLY A 113 -27.55 -38.54 -7.90
N GLY A 114 -27.15 -39.81 -7.84
CA GLY A 114 -26.43 -40.64 -6.89
C GLY A 114 -26.01 -41.92 -7.66
N GLU A 115 -25.64 -42.95 -6.91
CA GLU A 115 -25.66 -44.37 -7.32
C GLU A 115 -24.50 -44.86 -8.23
N GLY A 116 -23.60 -45.63 -7.61
CA GLY A 116 -22.54 -46.35 -8.27
C GLY A 116 -21.84 -47.34 -7.34
N ALA A 117 -22.61 -48.05 -6.54
CA ALA A 117 -22.15 -49.26 -5.85
C ALA A 117 -22.10 -50.40 -6.88
N TRP A 118 -20.91 -50.91 -7.21
CA TRP A 118 -20.77 -52.24 -7.77
C TRP A 118 -19.54 -52.91 -7.15
N MET A 119 -19.84 -54.10 -6.63
CA MET A 119 -18.95 -55.17 -6.19
C MET A 119 -18.00 -55.61 -7.31
#